data_AF-A0A0F9HEL5-F1
#
_entry.id   AF-A0A0F9HEL5-F1
#
_cell.length_a   1.000
_cell.length_b   1.000
_cell.length_c   1.000
_cell.angle_alpha   90.00
_cell.angle_beta   90.00
_cell.angle_gamma   90.00
#
_symmetry.space_group_name_H-M   'P 1'
#
loop_
_entity.id
_entity.type
_entity.pdbx_description
1 polymer ?
#
loop_
_entity_poly.entity_id
_entity_poly.type
_entity_poly.pdbx_seq_one_letter_code
_entity_poly.pdbx_strand_id
1 'polypeptide(L)' 'MHSYNNFNIQFKNDEEARQVLELVRYANVHKQRPLVKEEFIFIAEYPKIAKQILTMVPPDISIDRPHY' A
#
# COMPACT_ATOMS: atom_id res chain seq x y z
N MET A 1 11.32 -14.76 -23.31
CA MET A 1 11.87 -15.14 -21.99
C MET A 1 11.16 -14.27 -20.96
N HIS A 2 10.11 -14.75 -20.28
CA HIS A 2 9.47 -14.00 -19.20
C HIS A 2 9.98 -14.56 -17.87
N SER A 3 10.96 -13.88 -17.28
CA SER A 3 11.43 -14.17 -15.93
C SER A 3 10.47 -13.52 -14.93
N TYR A 4 9.60 -14.33 -14.32
CA TYR A 4 8.81 -13.93 -13.15
C TYR A 4 9.21 -14.80 -11.96
N ASN A 5 10.39 -14.60 -11.40
CA ASN A 5 10.63 -15.14 -10.06
C ASN A 5 11.87 -14.50 -9.45
N ASN A 6 11.66 -13.65 -8.46
CA ASN A 6 12.40 -13.61 -7.20
C ASN A 6 11.78 -12.50 -6.35
N PHE A 7 10.75 -12.86 -5.58
CA PHE A 7 10.03 -11.91 -4.75
C PHE A 7 10.66 -11.85 -3.37
N ASN A 8 11.70 -11.01 -3.23
CA ASN A 8 12.35 -10.71 -1.96
C ASN A 8 12.01 -9.26 -1.59
N ILE A 9 10.78 -9.02 -1.14
CA ILE A 9 10.46 -7.73 -0.52
C ILE A 9 11.08 -7.77 0.88
N GLN A 10 12.15 -7.01 1.07
CA GLN A 10 12.69 -6.73 2.39
C GLN A 10 12.23 -5.35 2.82
N PHE A 11 11.33 -5.31 3.80
CA PHE A 11 10.97 -4.05 4.44
C PHE A 11 12.15 -3.61 5.31
N LYS A 12 12.53 -2.33 5.23
CA LYS A 12 13.63 -1.80 6.04
C LYS A 12 13.30 -1.81 7.53
N ASN A 13 12.03 -1.57 7.89
CA ASN A 13 11.54 -1.49 9.26
C ASN A 13 10.05 -1.88 9.30
N ASP A 14 9.54 -2.23 10.49
CA ASP A 14 8.11 -2.51 10.72
C ASP A 14 7.17 -1.38 10.29
N GLU A 15 7.63 -0.13 10.38
CA GLU A 15 6.85 1.03 9.94
C GLU A 15 6.61 1.01 8.43
N GLU A 16 7.63 0.70 7.63
CA GLU A 16 7.48 0.58 6.17
C GLU A 16 6.58 -0.60 5.80
N ALA A 17 6.69 -1.72 6.52
CA ALA A 17 5.81 -2.86 6.34
C ALA A 17 4.34 -2.51 6.62
N ARG A 18 4.07 -1.72 7.68
CA ARG A 18 2.72 -1.22 7.99
C ARG A 18 2.19 -0.29 6.92
N GLN A 19 2.99 0.66 6.45
CA GLN A 19 2.56 1.58 5.39
C GLN A 19 2.18 0.84 4.10
N VAL A 20 2.99 -0.15 3.69
CA VAL A 20 2.67 -0.98 2.52
C VAL A 20 1.41 -1.80 2.74
N LEU A 21 1.25 -2.41 3.93
CA LEU A 21 0.04 -3.18 4.27
C LEU A 21 -1.22 -2.31 4.21
N GLU A 22 -1.15 -1.08 4.71
CA GLU A 22 -2.26 -0.12 4.65
C GLU A 22 -2.61 0.25 3.22
N LEU A 23 -1.61 0.57 2.38
CA LEU A 23 -1.81 0.86 0.96
C LEU A 23 -2.47 -0.31 0.22
N VAL A 24 -2.03 -1.54 0.49
CA VAL A 24 -2.62 -2.76 -0.09
C VAL A 24 -4.07 -2.94 0.36
N ARG A 25 -4.37 -2.69 1.65
CA ARG A 25 -5.74 -2.76 2.16
C ARG A 25 -6.64 -1.73 1.48
N TYR A 26 -6.18 -0.49 1.35
CA TYR A 26 -6.92 0.56 0.63
C TYR A 26 -7.15 0.17 -0.82
N ALA A 27 -6.11 -0.26 -1.52
CA ALA A 27 -6.21 -0.67 -2.92
C ALA A 27 -7.20 -1.85 -3.11
N ASN A 28 -7.22 -2.82 -2.20
CA ASN A 28 -8.22 -3.91 -2.20
C ASN A 28 -9.66 -3.37 -2.04
N VAL A 29 -9.87 -2.42 -1.13
CA VAL A 29 -11.19 -1.79 -0.90
C VAL A 29 -11.64 -1.00 -2.13
N HIS A 30 -10.75 -0.18 -2.70
CA HIS A 30 -11.05 0.63 -3.88
C HIS A 30 -11.33 -0.22 -5.14
N LYS A 31 -10.60 -1.32 -5.32
CA LYS A 31 -10.72 -2.17 -6.51
C LYS A 31 -11.92 -3.13 -6.43
N GLN A 32 -12.58 -3.25 -5.27
CA GLN A 32 -13.65 -4.22 -4.97
C GLN A 32 -13.30 -5.67 -5.37
N ARG A 33 -12.01 -5.95 -5.54
CA ARG A 33 -11.44 -7.21 -6.02
C ARG A 33 -10.09 -7.42 -5.34
N PRO A 34 -9.70 -8.68 -5.07
CA PRO A 34 -8.39 -8.96 -4.51
C PRO A 34 -7.28 -8.47 -5.44
N LEU A 35 -6.24 -7.88 -4.86
CA LEU A 35 -5.04 -7.47 -5.59
C LEU A 35 -4.38 -8.67 -6.28
N VAL A 36 -4.03 -8.49 -7.55
CA VAL A 36 -3.17 -9.42 -8.26
C VAL A 36 -1.73 -9.24 -7.80
N LYS A 37 -0.93 -10.31 -7.92
CA LYS A 37 0.46 -10.34 -7.45
C LYS A 37 1.23 -9.11 -7.90
N GLU A 38 1.22 -8.80 -9.19
CA GLU A 38 1.95 -7.67 -9.81
C GLU A 38 1.59 -6.31 -9.21
N GLU A 39 0.33 -6.11 -8.83
CA GLU A 39 -0.11 -4.87 -8.18
C GLU A 39 0.46 -4.78 -6.76
N PHE A 40 0.50 -5.91 -6.04
CA PHE A 40 1.11 -5.95 -4.71
C PHE A 40 2.61 -5.68 -4.80
N ILE A 41 3.27 -6.22 -5.84
CA ILE A 41 4.67 -5.94 -6.13
C ILE A 41 4.87 -4.44 -6.31
N PHE A 42 4.07 -3.84 -7.17
CA PHE A 42 4.15 -2.43 -7.48
C PHE A 42 3.97 -1.55 -6.23
N ILE A 43 3.02 -1.87 -5.36
CA ILE A 43 2.79 -1.13 -4.11
C ILE A 43 3.96 -1.30 -3.15
N ALA A 44 4.55 -2.49 -3.06
CA ALA A 44 5.66 -2.78 -2.15
C ALA A 44 6.99 -2.16 -2.61
N GLU A 45 7.30 -2.18 -3.91
CA GLU A 45 8.52 -1.59 -4.46
C GLU A 45 8.42 -0.07 -4.60
N TYR A 46 7.23 0.45 -4.92
CA TYR A 46 7.00 1.86 -5.20
C TYR A 46 5.85 2.46 -4.37
N PRO A 47 5.89 2.41 -3.03
CA PRO A 47 4.78 2.85 -2.17
C PRO A 47 4.41 4.32 -2.37
N LYS A 48 5.40 5.18 -2.66
CA LYS A 48 5.17 6.61 -2.95
C LYS A 48 4.42 6.85 -4.25
N ILE A 49 4.67 6.03 -5.27
CA ILE A 49 3.99 6.12 -6.57
C ILE A 49 2.59 5.52 -6.43
N ALA A 50 2.48 4.36 -5.78
CA ALA A 50 1.20 3.73 -5.47
C ALA A 50 0.27 4.68 -4.70
N LYS A 51 0.77 5.41 -3.70
CA LYS A 51 -0.02 6.42 -2.96
C LYS A 51 -0.56 7.53 -3.86
N GLN A 52 0.24 8.00 -4.83
CA GLN A 52 -0.19 9.02 -5.78
C GLN A 52 -1.22 8.49 -6.78
N ILE A 53 -1.01 7.27 -7.30
CA ILE A 53 -1.93 6.62 -8.25
C ILE A 53 -3.27 6.30 -7.59
N LEU A 54 -3.24 5.81 -6.36
CA LEU A 54 -4.45 5.56 -5.57
C LEU A 54 -5.17 6.88 -5.21
N THR A 55 -4.57 8.04 -5.51
CA THR A 55 -5.10 9.41 -5.38
C THR A 55 -5.97 9.61 -4.15
N MET A 56 -5.59 8.98 -3.05
CA MET A 56 -6.15 9.26 -1.74
C MET A 56 -5.13 10.20 -1.12
N VAL A 57 -5.40 11.50 -1.21
CA VAL A 57 -5.01 12.38 -0.12
C VAL A 57 -5.58 11.67 1.10
N PRO A 58 -4.75 11.06 1.99
CA PRO A 58 -5.32 10.57 3.22
C PRO A 58 -6.05 11.77 3.82
N PRO A 59 -7.29 11.66 4.31
CA PRO A 59 -7.79 12.72 5.17
C PRO A 59 -6.67 12.95 6.19
N ASP A 60 -6.25 14.19 6.36
CA ASP A 60 -5.37 14.52 7.47
C ASP A 60 -6.16 14.14 8.71
N ILE A 61 -5.98 12.92 9.20
CA ILE A 61 -6.59 12.48 10.45
C ILE A 61 -5.72 13.09 11.54
N SER A 62 -5.71 14.42 11.62
CA SER A 62 -5.64 15.10 12.89
C SER A 62 -6.81 14.56 13.70
N ILE A 63 -6.54 13.55 14.52
CA ILE A 63 -7.54 12.95 15.41
C ILE A 63 -7.88 14.03 16.44
N ASP A 64 -8.75 14.97 16.09
CA ASP A 64 -9.50 15.74 17.05
C ASP A 64 -10.44 14.75 17.72
N ARG A 65 -9.97 14.13 18.80
CA ARG A 65 -10.84 13.33 19.67
C ARG A 65 -11.72 14.35 20.39
N PRO A 66 -13.05 14.41 20.15
CA PRO A 66 -13.91 15.11 21.09
C PRO A 66 -13.81 14.36 22.42
N HIS A 67 -13.31 15.06 23.44
CA HIS A 67 -13.46 14.64 24.82
C HIS A 67 -14.95 14.54 25.12
N TYR A 68 -15.42 13.32 25.39
CA TYR A 68 -16.66 13.08 26.12
C TYR A 68 -16.39 12.08 27.23
#